data_AF-A0A8K1MFC2-F1
#
_entry.id   AF-A0A8K1MFC2-F1
#
_cell.length_a   1.000
_cell.length_b   1.000
_cell.length_c   1.000
_cell.angle_alpha   90.00
_cell.angle_beta   90.00
_cell.angle_gamma   90.00
#
_symmetry.space_group_name_H-M   'P 1'
#
loop_
_entity.id
_entity.type
_entity.pdbx_description
1 polymer ?
#
loop_
_entity_poly.entity_id
_entity_poly.type
_entity_poly.pdbx_seq_one_letter_code
_entity_poly.pdbx_strand_id
1 'polypeptide(L)' 'MHTFVSYTMGMDAYICLIHYGDGEKRYILHPRGAIIGDTIVSGTEVPISMGNALPLSAV' A
#
# COMPACT_ATOMS: atom_id res chain seq x y z
N MET A 1 10.37 -0.51 5.48
CA MET A 1 9.11 0.05 4.95
C MET A 1 8.12 0.04 6.09
N HIS A 2 7.62 1.19 6.53
CA HIS A 2 6.69 1.28 7.67
C HIS A 2 5.36 1.87 7.19
N THR A 3 4.26 1.28 7.65
CA THR A 3 2.89 1.59 7.22
C THR A 3 2.13 2.17 8.41
N PHE A 4 1.54 3.37 8.28
CA PHE A 4 0.72 3.99 9.33
C PHE A 4 -0.73 4.13 8.85
N VAL A 5 -1.70 3.72 9.66
CA VAL A 5 -3.13 3.75 9.30
C VAL A 5 -3.83 4.96 9.90
N SER A 6 -4.54 5.74 9.08
CA SER A 6 -5.35 6.89 9.50
C SER A 6 -6.76 6.83 8.89
N TYR A 7 -7.76 7.31 9.63
CA TYR A 7 -9.15 7.37 9.17
C TYR A 7 -9.42 8.66 8.38
N THR A 8 -10.12 8.58 7.24
CA THR A 8 -10.62 9.76 6.53
C THR A 8 -12.10 9.97 6.83
N MET A 9 -12.46 11.13 7.41
CA MET A 9 -13.85 11.47 7.70
C MET A 9 -14.65 11.55 6.38
N GLY A 10 -15.68 10.72 6.22
CA GLY A 10 -16.58 10.76 5.06
C GLY A 10 -16.32 9.71 3.98
N MET A 11 -15.35 8.80 4.17
CA MET A 11 -15.20 7.58 3.37
C MET A 11 -15.09 6.37 4.31
N ASP A 12 -15.75 5.25 4.01
CA ASP A 12 -15.60 3.97 4.73
C ASP A 12 -14.26 3.27 4.41
N ALA A 13 -13.19 4.05 4.22
CA ALA A 13 -11.88 3.56 3.84
C ALA A 13 -10.80 4.20 4.72
N TYR A 14 -9.84 3.37 5.15
CA TYR A 14 -8.65 3.85 5.82
C TYR A 14 -7.60 4.22 4.79
N ILE A 15 -6.74 5.19 5.10
CA ILE A 15 -5.53 5.49 4.32
C ILE A 15 -4.30 5.02 5.07
N CYS A 16 -3.33 4.53 4.32
CA CYS A 16 -2.03 4.10 4.82
C CYS A 16 -0.93 5.03 4.32
N LEU A 17 -0.07 5.52 5.21
CA LEU A 17 1.16 6.21 4.84
C LEU A 17 2.28 5.18 4.65
N ILE A 18 2.86 5.15 3.45
CA ILE A 18 3.97 4.30 3.06
C ILE A 18 5.26 5.11 3.06
N HIS A 19 6.30 4.55 3.68
CA HIS A 19 7.66 5.06 3.64
C HIS A 19 8.53 4.20 2.71
N TYR A 20 8.90 4.73 1.55
CA TYR A 20 9.80 4.07 0.61
C TYR A 20 11.25 4.16 1.10
N GLY A 21 12.09 3.25 0.59
CA GLY A 21 13.51 3.16 0.99
C GLY A 21 14.35 4.35 0.51
N ASP A 22 13.87 5.09 -0.49
CA ASP A 22 14.47 6.33 -1.00
C ASP A 22 14.11 7.57 -0.18
N GLY A 23 13.27 7.42 0.87
CA GLY A 23 12.81 8.51 1.72
C GLY A 23 11.51 9.17 1.26
N GLU A 24 10.94 8.75 0.12
CA GLU A 24 9.62 9.21 -0.30
C GLU A 24 8.52 8.68 0.62
N LYS A 25 7.49 9.50 0.80
CA LYS A 25 6.28 9.13 1.55
C LYS A 25 5.07 9.26 0.64
N ARG A 26 4.23 8.23 0.57
CA ARG A 26 2.98 8.27 -0.20
C ARG A 26 1.82 7.75 0.62
N TYR A 27 0.63 8.30 0.40
CA TYR A 27 -0.60 7.76 0.95
C TYR A 27 -1.24 6.82 -0.07
N ILE A 28 -1.71 5.67 0.39
CA ILE A 28 -2.56 4.76 -0.38
C ILE A 28 -3.85 4.47 0.39
N LEU A 29 -4.86 3.94 -0.29
CA LEU A 29 -5.98 3.31 0.41
C LEU A 29 -5.47 2.05 1.11
N HIS A 30 -5.92 1.82 2.34
CA HIS A 30 -5.56 0.64 3.11
C HIS A 30 -6.10 -0.61 2.39
N PRO A 31 -5.22 -1.50 1.90
CA PRO A 31 -5.64 -2.77 1.35
C PRO A 31 -6.18 -3.63 2.49
N ARG A 32 -7.40 -4.15 2.37
CA ARG A 32 -8.01 -4.96 3.45
C ARG A 32 -7.10 -6.13 3.83
N GLY A 33 -6.64 -6.20 5.07
CA GLY A 33 -5.76 -7.29 5.55
C GLY A 33 -4.25 -7.02 5.45
N ALA A 34 -3.83 -5.87 4.91
CA ALA A 34 -2.45 -5.41 5.07
C ALA A 34 -2.18 -5.05 6.55
N ILE A 35 -1.02 -5.40 7.06
CA ILE A 35 -0.61 -5.09 8.44
C ILE A 35 0.53 -4.07 8.47
N ILE A 36 0.69 -3.41 9.63
CA ILE A 36 1.80 -2.48 9.84
C ILE A 36 3.13 -3.23 9.73
N GLY A 37 3.99 -2.79 8.82
CA GLY A 37 5.27 -3.43 8.53
C GLY A 37 5.29 -4.29 7.27
N ASP A 38 4.13 -4.52 6.64
CA ASP A 38 4.08 -5.15 5.32
C ASP A 38 4.83 -4.30 4.28
N THR A 39 5.52 -5.02 3.38
CA THR A 39 6.24 -4.41 2.26
C THR A 39 5.33 -4.38 1.05
N ILE A 40 5.01 -3.17 0.60
CA ILE A 40 4.17 -2.94 -0.57
C ILE A 40 5.06 -2.55 -1.74
N VAL A 41 5.00 -3.30 -2.83
CA VAL A 41 5.81 -3.05 -4.02
C VAL A 41 4.90 -2.82 -5.23
N SER A 42 5.30 -1.89 -6.08
CA SER A 42 4.65 -1.64 -7.38
C SER A 42 5.62 -1.98 -8.49
N GLY A 43 5.19 -2.82 -9.44
CA GLY A 43 6.04 -3.22 -10.56
C GLY A 43 5.40 -4.28 -11.46
N THR A 44 6.07 -4.59 -12.56
CA THR A 44 5.65 -5.61 -13.53
C THR A 44 5.94 -7.04 -13.06
N GLU A 45 6.96 -7.22 -12.24
CA GLU A 45 7.45 -8.52 -11.75
C GLU A 45 7.43 -8.61 -10.22
N VAL A 46 6.35 -8.11 -9.61
CA VAL A 46 6.16 -8.19 -8.16
C VAL A 46 5.24 -9.36 -7.82
N PRO A 47 5.33 -9.97 -6.63
CA PRO A 47 4.40 -11.03 -6.25
C PRO A 47 2.98 -10.46 -6.13
N ILE A 48 1.98 -11.26 -6.53
CA ILE A 48 0.57 -10.95 -6.28
C ILE A 48 0.32 -11.14 -4.78
N SER A 49 0.36 -10.02 -4.05
CA SER A 49 0.17 -9.94 -2.60
C SER A 49 -0.69 -8.73 -2.27
N MET A 50 -1.30 -8.74 -1.08
CA MET A 50 -2.15 -7.66 -0.62
C MET A 50 -1.37 -6.34 -0.57
N GLY A 51 -1.89 -5.34 -1.27
CA GLY A 51 -1.27 -4.01 -1.38
C GLY A 51 -0.29 -3.83 -2.53
N ASN A 52 0.22 -4.91 -3.14
CA ASN A 52 1.09 -4.78 -4.31
C ASN A 52 0.30 -4.30 -5.53
N ALA A 53 0.93 -3.44 -6.32
CA ALA A 53 0.34 -2.88 -7.53
C ALA A 53 1.05 -3.47 -8.76
N LEU A 54 0.27 -4.09 -9.63
CA LEU A 54 0.72 -4.65 -10.90
C LEU A 54 -0.11 -4.06 -12.05
N PRO A 55 0.44 -3.96 -13.26
CA PRO A 55 -0.38 -3.70 -14.44
C PRO A 55 -1.40 -4.83 -14.63
N LEU A 56 -2.61 -4.48 -15.08
CA LEU A 56 -3.71 -5.42 -15.32
C LEU A 56 -3.35 -6.58 -16.25
N SER A 57 -2.37 -6.39 -17.14
CA SER A 57 -1.86 -7.43 -18.03
C SER A 57 -1.00 -8.50 -17.35
N ALA A 58 -0.54 -8.25 -16.12
CA ALA A 58 0.36 -9.11 -15.35
C ALA A 58 -0.34 -9.83 -14.18
N VAL A 59 -1.68 -9.79 -14.14
CA VAL A 59 -2.54 -10.45 -13.15
C VAL A 59 -3.17 -11.70 -13.74
#